data_AF-A0A1Y9THG0-F1
#
_entry.id   AF-A0A1Y9THG0-F1
#
_cell.length_a   1.000
_cell.length_b   1.000
_cell.length_c   1.000
_cell.angle_alpha   90.00
_cell.angle_beta   90.00
_cell.angle_gamma   90.00
#
_symmetry.space_group_name_H-M   'P 1'
#
loop_
_entity.id
_entity.type
_entity.pdbx_description
1 polymer ?
#
loop_
_entity_poly.entity_id
_entity_poly.type
_entity_poly.pdbx_seq_one_letter_code
_entity_poly.pdbx_strand_id
1 'polypeptide(L)' 'MKIIISPDSYKGSLSAFEVSKCIQSGIQQVLPHAHTKLLPLGDGGEGTVDALVNGTNGSFLTEEVQGL' A
#
# COMPACT_ATOMS: atom_id res chain seq x y z
N MET A 1 -15.24 -14.67 4.58
CA MET A 1 -15.41 -13.20 4.52
C MET A 1 -14.32 -12.63 3.61
N LYS A 2 -14.64 -11.64 2.76
CA LYS A 2 -13.66 -10.93 1.92
C LYS A 2 -13.51 -9.50 2.44
N ILE A 3 -12.28 -9.05 2.66
CA ILE A 3 -11.98 -7.73 3.24
C ILE A 3 -11.00 -7.01 2.30
N ILE A 4 -11.35 -5.79 1.90
CA ILE A 4 -10.45 -4.89 1.20
C ILE A 4 -9.76 -4.01 2.24
N ILE A 5 -8.44 -3.91 2.15
CA ILE A 5 -7.60 -3.07 3.01
C ILE A 5 -7.05 -1.96 2.13
N SER A 6 -7.60 -0.75 2.27
CA SER A 6 -7.25 0.42 1.45
C SER A 6 -6.91 1.67 2.29
N PRO A 7 -5.89 1.61 3.15
CA PRO A 7 -5.45 2.74 3.94
C PRO A 7 -4.61 3.71 3.09
N ASP A 8 -4.39 4.88 3.67
CA ASP A 8 -3.35 5.82 3.27
C ASP A 8 -2.10 5.67 4.17
N SER A 9 -1.02 6.32 3.78
CA SER A 9 0.23 6.40 4.52
C SER A 9 0.07 7.13 5.86
N TYR A 10 0.94 6.78 6.80
CA TYR A 10 1.14 7.56 8.03
C TYR A 10 2.36 8.45 7.78
N LYS A 11 2.10 9.71 7.41
CA LYS A 11 3.13 10.67 6.98
C LYS A 11 4.30 10.73 7.97
N GLY A 12 5.52 10.51 7.45
CA GLY A 12 6.75 10.48 8.24
C GLY A 12 6.96 9.22 9.09
N SER A 13 6.15 8.18 8.88
CA SER A 13 6.23 6.93 9.65
C SER A 13 6.13 5.69 8.75
N LEU A 14 4.93 5.35 8.27
CA LEU A 14 4.69 4.13 7.49
C LEU A 14 4.11 4.47 6.13
N SER A 15 4.60 3.80 5.10
CA SER A 15 3.96 3.79 3.78
C SER A 15 2.56 3.17 3.85
N ALA A 16 1.68 3.51 2.91
CA ALA A 16 0.34 2.93 2.83
C ALA A 16 0.37 1.39 2.72
N PHE A 17 1.41 0.83 2.09
CA PHE A 17 1.60 -0.62 1.98
C PHE A 17 1.96 -1.27 3.32
N GLU A 18 2.84 -0.65 4.10
CA GLU A 18 3.20 -1.13 5.45
C GLU A 18 2.00 -1.07 6.40
N VAL A 19 1.24 0.03 6.37
CA VAL A 19 -0.03 0.15 7.13
C VAL A 19 -0.97 -0.99 6.73
N SER A 20 -1.10 -1.28 5.43
CA SER A 20 -1.94 -2.37 4.93
C SER A 20 -1.51 -3.75 5.46
N LYS A 21 -0.19 -3.99 5.60
CA LYS A 21 0.36 -5.23 6.15
C LYS A 21 0.10 -5.37 7.64
N CYS A 22 0.23 -4.29 8.41
CA CYS A 22 -0.12 -4.27 9.84
C CYS A 22 -1.59 -4.61 10.05
N ILE A 23 -2.51 -3.99 9.27
CA ILE A 23 -3.94 -4.27 9.33
C ILE A 23 -4.24 -5.73 8.95
N GLN A 24 -3.63 -6.24 7.87
CA GLN A 24 -3.77 -7.64 7.44
C GLN A 24 -3.38 -8.61 8.57
N SER A 25 -2.23 -8.36 9.21
CA SER A 25 -1.75 -9.18 10.33
C SER A 25 -2.75 -9.21 11.49
N GLY A 26 -3.25 -8.04 11.92
CA GLY A 26 -4.26 -7.95 12.98
C GLY A 26 -5.56 -8.67 12.62
N ILE A 27 -6.02 -8.56 11.37
CA ILE A 27 -7.20 -9.29 10.89
C ILE A 27 -6.96 -10.80 10.96
N GLN A 28 -5.80 -11.29 10.50
CA GLN A 28 -5.50 -12.71 10.47
C GLN A 28 -5.38 -13.34 11.87
N GLN A 29 -5.00 -12.57 12.88
CA GLN A 29 -4.97 -13.04 14.28
C GLN A 29 -6.38 -13.38 14.81
N VAL A 30 -7.42 -12.67 14.36
CA VAL A 30 -8.80 -12.84 14.84
C VAL A 30 -9.66 -13.63 13.85
N LEU A 31 -9.42 -13.46 12.56
CA LEU A 31 -10.14 -14.07 11.43
C LEU A 31 -9.14 -14.76 10.49
N PRO A 32 -8.54 -15.90 10.89
CA PRO A 32 -7.47 -16.57 10.14
C PRO A 32 -7.90 -17.04 8.74
N HIS A 33 -9.20 -17.21 8.50
CA HIS A 33 -9.76 -17.62 7.21
C HIS A 33 -10.32 -16.44 6.39
N ALA A 34 -10.14 -15.20 6.83
CA ALA A 34 -10.54 -14.04 6.03
C ALA A 34 -9.63 -13.90 4.80
N HIS A 35 -10.25 -13.73 3.63
CA HIS A 35 -9.52 -13.39 2.41
C HIS A 35 -9.33 -11.87 2.37
N THR A 36 -8.09 -11.42 2.44
CA THR A 36 -7.73 -10.00 2.41
C THR A 36 -7.16 -9.62 1.05
N LYS A 37 -7.55 -8.45 0.54
CA LYS A 37 -6.94 -7.82 -0.64
C LYS A 37 -6.40 -6.46 -0.23
N LEU A 38 -5.09 -6.26 -0.40
CA LEU A 38 -4.43 -4.99 -0.13
C LEU A 38 -4.53 -4.12 -1.38
N LEU A 39 -5.04 -2.91 -1.21
CA LEU A 39 -5.19 -1.86 -2.21
C LEU A 39 -4.82 -0.51 -1.56
N PRO A 40 -3.55 -0.30 -1.20
CA PRO A 40 -3.11 0.96 -0.59
C PRO A 40 -3.42 2.14 -1.51
N LEU A 41 -3.77 3.27 -0.91
CA LEU A 41 -4.15 4.49 -1.63
C LEU A 41 -3.05 5.55 -1.52
N GLY A 42 -3.12 6.55 -2.40
CA GLY A 42 -2.35 7.79 -2.35
C GLY A 42 -3.19 8.91 -2.95
N ASP A 43 -2.96 10.15 -2.50
CA ASP A 43 -3.75 11.33 -2.86
C ASP A 43 -3.11 12.18 -3.98
N GLY A 44 -1.98 11.75 -4.53
CA GLY A 44 -1.17 12.50 -5.49
C GLY A 44 0.13 13.05 -4.89
N GLY A 45 0.31 12.97 -3.57
CA GLY A 45 1.55 13.32 -2.89
C GLY A 45 2.62 12.24 -2.90
N GLU A 46 3.51 12.31 -1.92
CA GLU A 46 4.56 11.32 -1.65
C GLU A 46 3.97 9.91 -1.48
N GLY A 47 4.62 8.90 -2.05
CA GLY A 47 4.16 7.50 -1.99
C GLY A 47 3.04 7.14 -2.98
N THR A 48 2.54 8.09 -3.80
CA THR A 48 1.50 7.79 -4.81
C THR A 48 1.99 6.80 -5.87
N VAL A 49 3.25 6.90 -6.31
CA VAL A 49 3.82 5.95 -7.27
C VAL A 49 3.88 4.55 -6.66
N ASP A 50 4.32 4.42 -5.41
CA ASP A 50 4.33 3.15 -4.68
C ASP A 50 2.93 2.55 -4.55
N ALA A 51 1.92 3.35 -4.22
CA ALA A 51 0.54 2.90 -4.11
C ALA A 51 0.03 2.34 -5.44
N LEU A 52 0.30 3.04 -6.56
CA LEU A 52 -0.06 2.59 -7.90
C LEU A 52 0.66 1.30 -8.30
N VAL A 53 1.99 1.28 -8.19
CA VAL A 53 2.80 0.10 -8.56
C VAL A 53 2.34 -1.14 -7.81
N ASN A 54 2.14 -1.04 -6.48
CA ASN A 54 1.67 -2.15 -5.67
C ASN A 54 0.20 -2.52 -5.94
N GLY A 55 -0.66 -1.54 -6.21
CA GLY A 55 -2.09 -1.73 -6.46
C GLY A 55 -2.39 -2.36 -7.83
N THR A 56 -1.60 -2.03 -8.86
CA THR A 56 -1.80 -2.46 -10.26
C THR A 56 -0.85 -3.57 -10.70
N ASN A 57 0.02 -4.07 -9.81
CA ASN A 57 1.07 -5.03 -10.14
C ASN A 57 2.01 -4.49 -11.25
N GLY A 58 2.36 -3.20 -11.14
CA GLY A 58 3.28 -2.51 -12.03
C GLY A 58 4.74 -2.75 -11.67
N SER A 59 5.63 -1.97 -12.28
CA SER A 59 7.07 -2.00 -12.04
C SER A 59 7.64 -0.59 -12.02
N PHE A 60 8.66 -0.37 -11.20
CA PHE A 60 9.47 0.85 -11.27
C PHE A 60 10.44 0.80 -12.44
N LEU A 61 10.55 1.92 -13.15
CA LEU A 61 11.59 2.17 -14.14
C LEU A 61 12.38 3.38 -13.66
N THR A 62 13.69 3.23 -13.57
CA THR A 62 14.60 4.28 -13.08
C THR A 62 15.43 4.76 -14.25
N GLU A 63 15.38 6.07 -14.51
CA GLU A 63 16.15 6.74 -15.55
C GLU A 63 16.85 7.96 -14.96
N GLU A 64 18.01 8.31 -15.50
CA GLU A 64 18.72 9.53 -15.11
C GLU A 64 18.10 10.74 -15.80
N VAL A 65 17.77 11.78 -15.04
CA VAL A 65 17.13 13.00 -15.52
C VAL A 65 17.88 14.22 -15.01
N GLN A 66 17.81 15.34 -15.75
CA GLN A 66 18.37 16.60 -15.29
C GLN A 66 17.50 17.20 -14.18
N GLY A 67 18.07 17.34 -12.98
CA GLY A 67 17.45 18.07 -11.88
C GLY A 67 17.30 19.57 -12.17
N LEU A 68 16.35 20.20 -11.49
CA LEU A 68 16.15 21.66 -11.50
C LEU A 68 17.29 22.39 -10.76
#